data_AF-A0A8H4VS46-F1
#
_entry.id   AF-A0A8H4VS46-F1
#
_cell.length_a   1.000
_cell.length_b   1.000
_cell.length_c   1.000
_cell.angle_alpha   90.00
_cell.angle_beta   90.00
_cell.angle_gamma   90.00
#
_symmetry.space_group_name_H-M   'P 1'
#
loop_
_entity.id
_entity.type
_entity.pdbx_description
1 polymer ?
#
loop_
_entity_poly.entity_id
_entity_poly.type
_entity_poly.pdbx_seq_one_letter_code
_entity_poly.pdbx_strand_id
1 'polypeptide(L)'
;MFTAILGNLIVSALERRFPASKGYGTLFPSTRNGGKADTGLIKAFSKFYADSTLFPLATSLIPWDKLPEAFIKDRSAASHSTCLLLGSTIDPKALASRVPISQTTISSHLLLVEQQLSDGREWLFDTETPSLADISVHFIVAWACTFDREKAAFDPKQSPLTLQWIDRVSAWIKKQRDAQPAPGKIDGQAAAEKIVSSAHESYGVVGFDKLEATRLGISLGDNVQVAPEDSGRNYPTTGKLVALNREEIVLEVNGSKGLVRCHFPRLSFFVRPATGNKL
;
A
#
# COMPACT_ATOMS: atom_id res chain seq x y z
N MET A 1 1.98 -15.41 1.01
CA MET A 1 2.02 -14.41 2.10
C MET A 1 2.43 -13.11 1.42
N PHE A 2 1.44 -12.30 1.00
CA PHE A 2 1.71 -11.05 0.27
C PHE A 2 2.10 -10.00 1.30
N THR A 3 3.40 -9.75 1.39
CA THR A 3 3.99 -8.70 2.22
C THR A 3 3.48 -7.35 1.74
N ALA A 4 2.91 -6.59 2.69
CA ALA A 4 2.61 -5.16 2.66
C ALA A 4 2.44 -4.49 1.28
N ILE A 5 1.18 -4.33 0.85
CA ILE A 5 0.80 -2.99 0.38
C ILE A 5 1.07 -2.12 1.61
N LEU A 6 2.08 -1.25 1.56
CA LEU A 6 2.25 -0.19 2.55
C LEU A 6 1.04 0.73 2.40
N GLY A 7 -0.10 0.29 2.93
CA GLY A 7 -1.31 1.08 2.95
C GLY A 7 -0.95 2.39 3.61
N ASN A 8 -1.08 3.49 2.87
CA ASN A 8 -0.59 4.82 3.24
C ASN A 8 -0.93 5.19 4.71
N LEU A 9 -2.06 4.69 5.21
CA LEU A 9 -2.47 4.89 6.59
C LEU A 9 -1.63 4.12 7.64
N ILE A 10 -1.17 2.91 7.34
CA ILE A 10 -0.25 2.16 8.22
C ILE A 10 1.02 2.97 8.44
N VAL A 11 1.56 3.58 7.39
CA VAL A 11 2.74 4.46 7.48
C VAL A 11 2.46 5.65 8.40
N SER A 12 1.34 6.34 8.22
CA SER A 12 0.96 7.46 9.09
C SER A 12 0.75 7.04 10.55
N ALA A 13 0.20 5.85 10.79
CA ALA A 13 0.06 5.28 12.13
C ALA A 13 1.44 4.93 12.73
N LEU A 14 2.36 4.38 11.94
CA LEU A 14 3.73 4.07 12.38
C LEU A 14 4.49 5.35 12.75
N GLU A 15 4.51 6.37 11.89
CA GLU A 15 5.19 7.64 12.18
C GLU A 15 4.64 8.32 13.44
N ARG A 16 3.32 8.25 13.66
CA ARG A 16 2.68 8.86 14.83
C ARG A 16 2.96 8.09 16.12
N ARG A 17 2.92 6.76 16.08
CA ARG A 17 3.08 5.90 17.28
C ARG A 17 4.54 5.64 17.63
N PHE A 18 5.42 5.64 16.63
CA PHE A 18 6.86 5.39 16.74
C PHE A 18 7.66 6.55 16.13
N PRO A 19 7.56 7.77 16.69
CA PRO A 19 8.20 8.93 16.10
C PRO A 19 9.71 8.94 16.33
N ALA A 20 10.45 9.57 15.43
CA ALA A 20 11.90 9.74 15.54
C ALA A 20 12.34 10.47 16.82
N SER A 21 11.51 11.37 17.35
CA SER A 21 11.75 12.03 18.64
C SER A 21 11.81 11.06 19.85
N LYS A 22 11.35 9.82 19.68
CA LYS A 22 11.46 8.74 20.67
C LYS A 22 12.54 7.71 20.32
N GLY A 23 13.42 8.01 19.36
CA GLY A 23 14.53 7.15 18.95
C GLY A 23 14.17 6.07 17.92
N TYR A 24 12.97 6.13 17.32
CA TYR A 24 12.61 5.28 16.19
C TYR A 24 13.13 5.85 14.86
N GLY A 25 13.15 5.04 13.81
CA GLY A 25 13.40 5.52 12.45
C GLY A 25 12.20 6.30 11.89
N THR A 26 12.41 7.01 10.78
CA THR A 26 11.34 7.66 10.01
C THR A 26 11.39 7.22 8.56
N LEU A 27 10.22 7.14 7.93
CA LEU A 27 10.03 6.93 6.50
C LEU A 27 10.04 8.24 5.69
N PHE A 28 10.17 9.38 6.37
CA PHE A 28 10.31 10.72 5.78
C PHE A 28 11.61 11.41 6.26
N PRO A 29 12.78 10.82 5.97
CA PRO A 29 14.07 11.38 6.34
C PRO A 29 14.33 12.74 5.68
N SER A 30 15.11 13.59 6.36
CA SER A 30 15.60 14.87 5.83
C SER A 30 16.35 14.69 4.52
N THR A 31 16.40 15.75 3.71
CA THR A 31 17.27 15.74 2.52
C THR A 31 18.73 15.74 2.95
N ARG A 32 19.61 15.21 2.11
CA ARG A 32 21.05 15.06 2.39
C ARG A 32 21.74 16.37 2.79
N ASN A 33 21.21 17.50 2.33
CA ASN A 33 21.73 18.84 2.66
C ASN A 33 21.09 19.45 3.92
N GLY A 34 20.45 18.63 4.78
CA GLY A 34 19.79 19.07 6.01
C GLY A 34 18.43 19.77 5.78
N GLY A 35 17.83 19.61 4.61
CA GLY A 35 16.53 20.17 4.27
C GLY A 35 15.37 19.33 4.78
N LYS A 36 14.15 19.88 4.68
CA LYS A 36 12.91 19.17 5.06
C LYS A 36 12.61 18.06 4.05
N ALA A 37 12.04 16.95 4.53
CA ALA A 37 11.55 15.88 3.67
C ALA A 37 10.38 16.35 2.80
N ASP A 38 10.37 15.93 1.53
CA ASP A 38 9.26 16.14 0.59
C ASP A 38 8.05 15.21 0.89
N THR A 39 7.60 15.22 2.14
CA THR A 39 6.65 14.25 2.72
C THR A 39 5.40 14.07 1.87
N GLY A 40 4.81 15.17 1.39
CA GLY A 40 3.61 15.11 0.55
C GLY A 40 3.85 14.43 -0.79
N LEU A 41 4.98 14.71 -1.44
CA LEU A 41 5.35 14.10 -2.71
C LEU A 41 5.77 12.65 -2.52
N ILE A 42 6.48 12.31 -1.45
CA ILE A 42 6.84 10.93 -1.10
C ILE A 42 5.56 10.09 -0.89
N LYS A 43 4.57 10.61 -0.15
CA LYS A 43 3.26 9.95 0.01
C LYS A 43 2.52 9.79 -1.31
N ALA A 44 2.48 10.84 -2.13
CA ALA A 44 1.82 10.80 -3.43
C ALA A 44 2.50 9.82 -4.40
N PHE A 45 3.82 9.81 -4.43
CA PHE A 45 4.62 8.91 -5.26
C PHE A 45 4.45 7.45 -4.82
N SER A 46 4.49 7.18 -3.52
CA SER A 46 4.19 5.84 -2.98
C SER A 46 2.79 5.37 -3.38
N LYS A 47 1.76 6.20 -3.20
CA LYS A 47 0.38 5.77 -3.45
C LYS A 47 0.02 5.74 -4.93
N PHE A 48 0.24 6.82 -5.66
CA PHE A 48 -0.29 6.97 -7.01
C PHE A 48 0.66 6.46 -8.10
N TYR A 49 1.97 6.51 -7.85
CA TYR A 49 2.95 5.95 -8.77
C TYR A 49 3.26 4.49 -8.43
N ALA A 50 3.81 4.20 -7.24
CA ALA A 50 4.17 2.82 -6.90
C ALA A 50 2.91 1.93 -6.83
N ASP A 51 1.96 2.19 -5.92
CA ASP A 51 0.82 1.29 -5.75
C ASP A 51 -0.17 1.32 -6.93
N SER A 52 -0.53 2.50 -7.46
CA SER A 52 -1.58 2.57 -8.50
C SER A 52 -1.08 2.40 -9.93
N THR A 53 0.21 2.66 -10.20
CA THR A 53 0.77 2.56 -11.57
C THR A 53 1.69 1.35 -11.73
N LEU A 54 2.68 1.17 -10.86
CA LEU A 54 3.67 0.09 -11.00
C LEU A 54 3.13 -1.28 -10.55
N PHE A 55 2.39 -1.33 -9.43
CA PHE A 55 1.93 -2.60 -8.88
C PHE A 55 1.07 -3.42 -9.86
N PRO A 56 0.07 -2.85 -10.59
CA PRO A 56 -0.66 -3.59 -11.61
C PRO A 56 0.24 -4.22 -12.68
N LEU A 57 1.30 -3.52 -13.11
CA LEU A 57 2.26 -4.05 -14.05
C LEU A 57 3.01 -5.25 -13.47
N ALA A 58 3.48 -5.17 -12.22
CA ALA A 58 4.11 -6.32 -11.56
C ALA A 58 3.16 -7.52 -11.44
N THR A 59 1.87 -7.30 -11.14
CA THR A 59 0.88 -8.40 -11.08
C THR A 59 0.65 -9.08 -12.43
N SER A 60 0.83 -8.37 -13.54
CA SER A 60 0.68 -8.94 -14.88
C SER A 60 1.82 -9.92 -15.24
N LEU A 61 2.96 -9.84 -14.55
CA LEU A 61 4.10 -10.74 -14.73
C LEU A 61 3.97 -12.05 -13.95
N ILE A 62 2.98 -12.16 -13.06
CA ILE A 62 2.68 -13.40 -12.34
C ILE A 62 2.46 -14.53 -13.37
N PRO A 63 3.01 -15.74 -13.14
CA PRO A 63 2.75 -16.90 -13.99
C PRO A 63 1.33 -17.45 -13.72
N TRP A 64 0.30 -16.71 -14.16
CA TRP A 64 -1.12 -17.01 -13.92
C TRP A 64 -1.52 -18.43 -14.38
N ASP A 65 -0.88 -18.93 -15.43
CA ASP A 65 -1.03 -20.29 -15.97
C ASP A 65 -0.49 -21.40 -15.06
N LYS A 66 0.33 -21.07 -14.05
CA LYS A 66 0.92 -22.00 -13.09
C LYS A 66 0.24 -21.95 -11.71
N LEU A 67 -0.73 -21.06 -11.52
CA LEU A 67 -1.38 -20.88 -10.21
C LEU A 67 -2.51 -21.89 -9.97
N PRO A 68 -2.76 -22.29 -8.71
CA PRO A 68 -3.88 -23.18 -8.40
C PRO A 68 -5.23 -22.60 -8.82
N GLU A 69 -6.11 -23.44 -9.36
CA GLU A 69 -7.45 -23.02 -9.83
C GLU A 69 -8.26 -22.31 -8.74
N ALA A 70 -8.19 -22.78 -7.49
CA ALA A 70 -8.85 -22.15 -6.35
C ALA A 70 -8.39 -20.70 -6.14
N PHE A 71 -7.09 -20.44 -6.33
CA PHE A 71 -6.53 -19.09 -6.24
C PHE A 71 -7.01 -18.22 -7.41
N ILE A 72 -7.04 -18.77 -8.64
CA ILE A 72 -7.54 -18.04 -9.82
C ILE A 72 -9.02 -17.70 -9.64
N LYS A 73 -9.85 -18.65 -9.16
CA LYS A 73 -11.28 -18.43 -8.89
C LYS A 73 -11.49 -17.36 -7.83
N ASP A 74 -10.75 -17.43 -6.73
CA ASP A 74 -10.80 -16.42 -5.67
C ASP A 74 -10.50 -15.02 -6.22
N ARG A 75 -9.41 -14.88 -6.99
CA ARG A 75 -9.02 -13.59 -7.58
C ARG A 75 -9.92 -13.12 -8.72
N SER A 76 -10.58 -14.03 -9.43
CA SER A 76 -11.52 -13.76 -10.53
C SER A 76 -12.93 -13.43 -10.07
N ALA A 77 -13.30 -13.80 -8.85
CA ALA A 77 -14.65 -13.56 -8.38
C ALA A 77 -14.93 -12.05 -8.40
N ALA A 78 -16.07 -11.64 -8.97
CA ALA A 78 -16.62 -10.28 -8.84
C ALA A 78 -16.73 -9.84 -7.36
N SER A 79 -16.77 -10.87 -6.51
CA SER A 79 -16.81 -10.91 -5.07
C SER A 79 -15.42 -10.75 -4.41
N HIS A 80 -14.35 -10.51 -5.16
CA HIS A 80 -13.07 -10.06 -4.61
C HIS A 80 -12.51 -8.89 -5.41
N SER A 81 -12.83 -8.75 -6.71
CA SER A 81 -12.33 -7.66 -7.59
C SER A 81 -10.85 -7.29 -7.37
N THR A 82 -10.04 -8.19 -6.79
CA THR A 82 -8.58 -8.08 -6.62
C THR A 82 -7.87 -8.16 -7.96
N CYS A 83 -8.62 -8.51 -9.00
CA CYS A 83 -8.21 -8.27 -10.35
C CYS A 83 -8.12 -6.75 -10.55
N LEU A 84 -6.89 -6.24 -10.55
CA LEU A 84 -6.51 -4.89 -11.03
C LEU A 84 -6.95 -4.63 -12.49
N LEU A 85 -7.64 -5.60 -13.12
CA LEU A 85 -8.31 -5.53 -14.42
C LEU A 85 -9.84 -5.30 -14.27
N LEU A 86 -10.24 -4.41 -13.35
CA LEU A 86 -11.58 -3.82 -13.33
C LEU A 86 -12.74 -4.84 -13.30
N GLY A 87 -12.66 -5.86 -12.45
CA GLY A 87 -13.78 -6.80 -12.23
C GLY A 87 -14.01 -7.81 -13.37
N SER A 88 -13.03 -8.00 -14.25
CA SER A 88 -13.09 -9.03 -15.30
C SER A 88 -12.61 -10.40 -14.79
N THR A 89 -13.18 -11.48 -15.33
CA THR A 89 -12.70 -12.85 -15.12
C THR A 89 -11.24 -12.97 -15.57
N ILE A 90 -10.39 -13.60 -14.75
CA ILE A 90 -8.99 -13.84 -15.10
C ILE A 90 -8.95 -14.93 -16.17
N ASP A 91 -8.44 -14.59 -17.35
CA ASP A 91 -8.04 -15.54 -18.38
C ASP A 91 -6.51 -15.69 -18.34
N PRO A 92 -5.98 -16.79 -17.75
CA PRO A 92 -4.54 -16.99 -17.64
C PRO A 92 -3.81 -17.01 -18.98
N LYS A 93 -4.45 -17.51 -20.06
CA LYS A 93 -3.83 -17.56 -21.38
C LYS A 93 -3.75 -16.17 -22.00
N ALA A 94 -4.80 -15.37 -21.86
CA ALA A 94 -4.80 -13.98 -22.31
C ALA A 94 -3.81 -13.11 -21.53
N LEU A 95 -3.61 -13.36 -20.23
CA LEU A 95 -2.60 -12.65 -19.45
C LEU A 95 -1.18 -13.08 -19.82
N ALA A 96 -0.95 -14.38 -20.01
CA ALA A 96 0.33 -14.89 -20.47
C ALA A 96 0.75 -14.29 -21.82
N SER A 97 -0.19 -14.09 -22.76
CA SER A 97 0.10 -13.46 -24.06
C SER A 97 0.41 -11.96 -23.98
N ARG A 98 0.02 -11.28 -22.88
CA ARG A 98 0.29 -9.85 -22.64
C ARG A 98 1.58 -9.58 -21.86
N VAL A 99 2.30 -10.62 -21.43
CA VAL A 99 3.57 -10.47 -20.71
C VAL A 99 4.56 -9.57 -21.47
N PRO A 100 4.78 -9.71 -22.80
CA PRO A 100 5.71 -8.83 -23.52
C PRO A 100 5.33 -7.34 -23.47
N ILE A 101 4.03 -7.03 -23.51
CA ILE A 101 3.53 -5.65 -23.39
C ILE A 101 3.88 -5.11 -22.00
N SER A 102 3.64 -5.92 -20.97
CA SER A 102 3.90 -5.52 -19.58
C SER A 102 5.39 -5.34 -19.31
N GLN A 103 6.24 -6.19 -19.90
CA GLN A 103 7.69 -6.08 -19.84
C GLN A 103 8.19 -4.75 -20.44
N THR A 104 7.70 -4.36 -21.62
CA THR A 104 8.12 -3.07 -22.23
C THR A 104 7.61 -1.86 -21.44
N THR A 105 6.40 -1.94 -20.87
CA THR A 105 5.89 -0.88 -19.99
C THR A 105 6.70 -0.77 -18.71
N ILE A 106 7.05 -1.89 -18.06
CA ILE A 106 7.92 -1.89 -16.87
C ILE A 106 9.29 -1.32 -17.22
N SER A 107 9.91 -1.77 -18.33
CA SER A 107 11.18 -1.23 -18.81
C SER A 107 11.13 0.31 -18.98
N SER A 108 10.04 0.84 -19.53
CA SER A 108 9.83 2.29 -19.66
C SER A 108 9.75 3.00 -18.31
N HIS A 109 9.14 2.39 -17.29
CA HIS A 109 9.12 2.94 -15.94
C HIS A 109 10.48 2.85 -15.24
N LEU A 110 11.25 1.78 -15.45
CA LEU A 110 12.61 1.66 -14.92
C LEU A 110 13.54 2.72 -15.50
N LEU A 111 13.34 3.12 -16.77
CA LEU A 111 14.07 4.25 -17.34
C LEU A 111 13.81 5.57 -16.59
N LEU A 112 12.60 5.80 -16.06
CA LEU A 112 12.32 6.99 -15.24
C LEU A 112 13.10 6.95 -13.92
N VAL A 113 13.20 5.77 -13.30
CA VAL A 113 14.02 5.57 -12.10
C VAL A 113 15.51 5.76 -12.42
N GLU A 114 15.98 5.24 -13.56
CA GLU A 114 17.34 5.42 -14.05
C GLU A 114 17.69 6.90 -14.24
N GLN A 115 16.80 7.65 -14.91
CA GLN A 115 16.94 9.09 -15.10
C GLN A 115 16.97 9.83 -13.76
N GLN A 116 16.12 9.43 -12.81
CA GLN A 116 16.14 9.98 -11.46
C GLN A 116 17.46 9.70 -10.74
N LEU A 117 18.11 8.56 -10.97
CA LEU A 117 19.39 8.23 -10.32
C LEU A 117 20.61 8.80 -11.06
N SER A 118 20.42 9.31 -12.28
CA SER A 118 21.52 9.72 -13.18
C SER A 118 22.33 10.94 -12.71
N ASP A 119 21.81 11.72 -11.77
CA ASP A 119 22.54 12.86 -11.19
C ASP A 119 23.45 12.46 -10.03
N GLY A 120 23.53 11.17 -9.70
CA GLY A 120 24.38 10.64 -8.64
C GLY A 120 23.75 10.59 -7.26
N ARG A 121 22.45 10.92 -7.12
CA ARG A 121 21.73 10.74 -5.84
C ARG A 121 21.65 9.28 -5.41
N GLU A 122 21.63 9.05 -4.10
CA GLU A 122 21.61 7.69 -3.55
C GLU A 122 20.19 7.12 -3.41
N TRP A 123 19.22 7.97 -3.09
CA TRP A 123 17.83 7.63 -2.88
C TRP A 123 16.94 8.48 -3.77
N LEU A 124 15.74 8.01 -4.08
CA LEU A 124 14.87 8.62 -5.09
C LEU A 124 14.54 10.10 -4.81
N PHE A 125 14.52 10.51 -3.54
CA PHE A 125 14.22 11.87 -3.09
C PHE A 125 15.43 12.59 -2.46
N ASP A 126 16.65 12.14 -2.76
CA ASP A 126 17.91 12.71 -2.22
C ASP A 126 17.92 12.90 -0.69
N THR A 127 17.42 11.87 0.00
CA THR A 127 17.32 11.84 1.47
C THR A 127 18.60 11.32 2.14
N GLU A 128 18.68 11.42 3.47
CA GLU A 128 19.80 10.83 4.24
C GLU A 128 19.74 9.28 4.27
N THR A 129 18.53 8.73 4.33
CA THR A 129 18.25 7.29 4.34
C THR A 129 17.13 6.98 3.34
N PRO A 130 16.90 5.73 2.90
CA PRO A 130 15.79 5.45 1.98
C PRO A 130 14.46 5.88 2.60
N SER A 131 13.63 6.53 1.79
CA SER A 131 12.32 7.03 2.19
C SER A 131 11.23 5.99 1.91
N LEU A 132 9.99 6.31 2.27
CA LEU A 132 8.82 5.53 1.83
C LEU A 132 8.80 5.35 0.29
N ALA A 133 9.21 6.36 -0.48
CA ALA A 133 9.23 6.26 -1.93
C ALA A 133 10.16 5.14 -2.40
N ASP A 134 11.35 5.05 -1.80
CA ASP A 134 12.32 4.01 -2.13
C ASP A 134 11.76 2.62 -1.81
N ILE A 135 11.23 2.45 -0.60
CA ILE A 135 10.69 1.18 -0.11
C ILE A 135 9.51 0.71 -0.97
N SER A 136 8.61 1.62 -1.34
CA SER A 136 7.41 1.28 -2.11
C SER A 136 7.73 0.88 -3.55
N VAL A 137 8.62 1.60 -4.24
CA VAL A 137 9.05 1.20 -5.60
C VAL A 137 9.89 -0.07 -5.53
N HIS A 138 10.81 -0.17 -4.57
CA HIS A 138 11.67 -1.33 -4.40
C HIS A 138 10.87 -2.60 -4.19
N PHE A 139 9.86 -2.58 -3.30
CA PHE A 139 9.03 -3.76 -3.03
C PHE A 139 8.43 -4.32 -4.32
N ILE A 140 7.84 -3.47 -5.15
CA ILE A 140 7.14 -3.88 -6.37
C ILE A 140 8.14 -4.44 -7.39
N VAL A 141 9.27 -3.75 -7.57
CA VAL A 141 10.29 -4.14 -8.52
C VAL A 141 10.98 -5.44 -8.08
N ALA A 142 11.44 -5.51 -6.83
CA ALA A 142 12.08 -6.70 -6.27
C ALA A 142 11.15 -7.91 -6.30
N TRP A 143 9.84 -7.72 -6.04
CA TRP A 143 8.85 -8.78 -6.17
C TRP A 143 8.67 -9.22 -7.63
N ALA A 144 8.59 -8.28 -8.58
CA ALA A 144 8.53 -8.59 -10.01
C ALA A 144 9.74 -9.39 -10.48
N CYS A 145 10.94 -9.11 -9.94
CA CYS A 145 12.16 -9.87 -10.22
C CYS A 145 12.12 -11.32 -9.70
N THR A 146 11.17 -11.71 -8.84
CA THR A 146 11.04 -13.11 -8.38
C THR A 146 10.34 -14.03 -9.37
N PHE A 147 9.82 -13.51 -10.48
CA PHE A 147 9.15 -14.28 -11.51
C PHE A 147 10.08 -14.55 -12.68
N ASP A 148 10.13 -15.79 -13.21
CA ASP A 148 10.96 -16.23 -14.36
C ASP A 148 10.76 -15.44 -15.69
N ARG A 149 9.91 -14.41 -15.69
CA ARG A 149 9.49 -13.58 -16.83
C ARG A 149 10.04 -12.14 -16.73
N GLU A 150 11.00 -11.90 -15.86
CA GLU A 150 11.61 -10.62 -15.53
C GLU A 150 12.78 -10.25 -16.44
N LYS A 151 13.55 -11.23 -16.94
CA LYS A 151 14.86 -10.99 -17.59
C LYS A 151 14.86 -10.01 -18.77
N ALA A 152 13.73 -9.85 -19.46
CA ALA A 152 13.61 -8.89 -20.56
C ALA A 152 13.37 -7.45 -20.11
N ALA A 153 12.79 -7.23 -18.91
CA ALA A 153 12.50 -5.90 -18.39
C ALA A 153 13.68 -5.30 -17.60
N PHE A 154 14.52 -6.15 -17.02
CA PHE A 154 15.63 -5.77 -16.14
C PHE A 154 17.00 -5.97 -16.82
N ASP A 155 17.21 -5.36 -17.99
CA ASP A 155 18.49 -5.41 -18.69
C ASP A 155 19.53 -4.50 -18.00
N PRO A 156 20.63 -5.05 -17.44
CA PRO A 156 21.67 -4.24 -16.80
C PRO A 156 22.35 -3.24 -17.73
N LYS A 157 22.26 -3.42 -19.06
CA LYS A 157 22.78 -2.46 -20.04
C LYS A 157 21.90 -1.22 -20.16
N GLN A 158 20.62 -1.33 -19.83
CA GLN A 158 19.63 -0.25 -19.99
C GLN A 158 19.32 0.47 -18.68
N SER A 159 19.43 -0.22 -17.54
CA SER A 159 19.13 0.39 -16.23
C SER A 159 20.14 0.01 -15.13
N PRO A 160 21.45 0.25 -15.35
CA PRO A 160 22.49 -0.13 -14.38
C PRO A 160 22.36 0.58 -13.03
N LEU A 161 21.97 1.85 -12.98
CA LEU A 161 21.83 2.59 -11.72
C LEU A 161 20.61 2.10 -10.93
N THR A 162 19.52 1.79 -11.63
CA THR A 162 18.29 1.25 -11.04
C THR A 162 18.55 -0.10 -10.38
N LEU A 163 19.29 -1.01 -11.05
CA LEU A 163 19.66 -2.30 -10.45
C LEU A 163 20.55 -2.12 -9.21
N GLN A 164 21.54 -1.23 -9.28
CA GLN A 164 22.38 -0.91 -8.11
C GLN A 164 21.56 -0.33 -6.96
N TRP A 165 20.59 0.54 -7.26
CA TRP A 165 19.67 1.11 -6.27
C TRP A 165 18.78 0.02 -5.64
N ILE A 166 18.24 -0.94 -6.43
CA ILE A 166 17.47 -2.08 -5.91
C ILE A 166 18.31 -2.91 -4.93
N ASP A 167 19.55 -3.23 -5.29
CA ASP A 167 20.46 -3.99 -4.42
C ASP A 167 20.76 -3.21 -3.13
N ARG A 168 20.97 -1.90 -3.25
CA ARG A 168 21.21 -1.00 -2.12
C ARG A 168 20.04 -0.96 -1.15
N VAL A 169 18.80 -0.79 -1.65
CA VAL A 169 17.59 -0.80 -0.81
C VAL A 169 17.40 -2.19 -0.19
N SER A 170 17.61 -3.27 -0.93
CA SER A 170 17.54 -4.65 -0.42
C SER A 170 18.51 -4.88 0.74
N ALA A 171 19.76 -4.44 0.59
CA ALA A 171 20.78 -4.54 1.62
C ALA A 171 20.42 -3.71 2.86
N TRP A 172 19.88 -2.51 2.66
CA TRP A 172 19.41 -1.66 3.75
C TRP A 172 18.26 -2.32 4.53
N ILE A 173 17.21 -2.80 3.83
CA ILE A 173 16.07 -3.49 4.46
C ILE A 173 16.54 -4.72 5.24
N LYS A 174 17.43 -5.52 4.63
CA LYS A 174 18.02 -6.70 5.30
C LYS A 174 18.78 -6.30 6.57
N LYS A 175 19.60 -5.25 6.52
CA LYS A 175 20.32 -4.73 7.69
C LYS A 175 19.37 -4.32 8.81
N GLN A 176 18.30 -3.58 8.49
CA GLN A 176 17.31 -3.16 9.49
C GLN A 176 16.58 -4.36 10.11
N ARG A 177 16.20 -5.34 9.29
CA ARG A 177 15.55 -6.56 9.76
C ARG A 177 16.46 -7.38 10.66
N ASP A 178 17.71 -7.59 10.26
CA ASP A 178 18.66 -8.42 11.00
C ASP A 178 19.12 -7.75 12.31
N ALA A 179 18.95 -6.42 12.45
CA ALA A 179 19.16 -5.67 13.68
C ALA A 179 18.00 -5.78 14.70
N GLN A 180 16.93 -6.49 14.37
CA GLN A 180 15.73 -6.60 15.20
C GLN A 180 15.37 -8.08 15.47
N PRO A 181 14.79 -8.39 16.63
CA PRO A 181 14.27 -9.73 16.87
C PRO A 181 13.14 -10.05 15.89
N ALA A 182 13.06 -11.31 15.47
CA ALA A 182 11.95 -11.78 14.64
C ALA A 182 10.60 -11.56 15.35
N PRO A 183 9.56 -11.05 14.67
CA PRO A 183 8.23 -10.91 15.27
C PRO A 183 7.69 -12.26 15.76
N GLY A 184 7.10 -12.26 16.95
CA GLY A 184 6.42 -13.44 17.50
C GLY A 184 5.23 -13.85 16.64
N LYS A 185 4.96 -15.16 16.57
CA LYS A 185 3.76 -15.69 15.90
C LYS A 185 2.55 -15.58 16.83
N ILE A 186 1.41 -15.17 16.28
CA ILE A 186 0.11 -15.13 16.97
C ILE A 186 -0.95 -15.65 16.00
N ASP A 187 -1.91 -16.43 16.49
CA ASP A 187 -3.04 -16.89 15.69
C ASP A 187 -4.18 -15.84 15.67
N GLY A 188 -5.20 -16.10 14.85
CA GLY A 188 -6.31 -15.16 14.66
C GLY A 188 -7.19 -14.96 15.90
N GLN A 189 -7.38 -15.98 16.74
CA GLN A 189 -8.20 -15.87 17.94
C GLN A 189 -7.47 -15.05 19.01
N ALA A 190 -6.21 -15.39 19.26
CA ALA A 190 -5.35 -14.65 20.18
C ALA A 190 -5.16 -13.19 19.72
N ALA A 191 -5.03 -12.95 18.41
CA ALA A 191 -4.97 -11.59 17.87
C ALA A 191 -6.26 -10.81 18.10
N ALA A 192 -7.43 -11.41 17.86
CA ALA A 192 -8.72 -10.76 18.07
C ALA A 192 -8.94 -10.39 19.55
N GLU A 193 -8.62 -11.31 20.47
CA GLU A 193 -8.71 -11.06 21.91
C GLU A 193 -7.75 -9.96 22.36
N LYS A 194 -6.51 -9.97 21.85
CA LYS A 194 -5.54 -8.92 22.12
C LYS A 194 -5.98 -7.57 21.59
N ILE A 195 -6.55 -7.50 20.39
CA ILE A 195 -7.02 -6.24 19.78
C ILE A 195 -8.15 -5.63 20.62
N VAL A 196 -9.15 -6.42 21.01
CA VAL A 196 -10.32 -5.92 21.76
C VAL A 196 -9.94 -5.50 23.18
N SER A 197 -9.00 -6.20 23.82
CA SER A 197 -8.54 -5.88 25.18
C SER A 197 -7.50 -4.75 25.24
N SER A 198 -6.92 -4.35 24.11
CA SER A 198 -5.90 -3.31 24.07
C SER A 198 -6.49 -1.90 24.18
N ALA A 199 -5.73 -0.98 24.76
CA ALA A 199 -6.05 0.43 24.68
C ALA A 199 -6.04 0.90 23.21
N HIS A 200 -7.07 1.64 22.81
CA HIS A 200 -7.15 2.26 21.50
C HIS A 200 -6.69 3.72 21.58
N GLU A 201 -6.28 4.25 20.42
CA GLU A 201 -5.97 5.68 20.31
C GLU A 201 -7.25 6.52 20.51
N SER A 202 -7.12 7.71 21.10
CA SER A 202 -8.24 8.64 21.23
C SER A 202 -8.73 9.10 19.86
N TYR A 203 -10.06 9.21 19.69
CA TYR A 203 -10.64 9.75 18.46
C TYR A 203 -10.18 11.17 18.16
N GLY A 204 -9.76 11.92 19.18
CA GLY A 204 -9.21 13.27 19.03
C GLY A 204 -7.89 13.32 18.25
N VAL A 205 -7.17 12.20 18.09
CA VAL A 205 -5.95 12.16 17.29
C VAL A 205 -6.25 12.31 15.80
N VAL A 206 -7.34 11.68 15.33
CA VAL A 206 -7.83 11.84 13.96
C VAL A 206 -8.69 13.10 13.86
N GLY A 207 -9.52 13.33 14.88
CA GLY A 207 -10.49 14.43 14.92
C GLY A 207 -11.71 14.19 14.03
N PHE A 208 -12.56 15.21 13.95
CA PHE A 208 -13.73 15.21 13.08
C PHE A 208 -13.84 16.51 12.29
N ASP A 209 -13.47 16.46 11.01
CA ASP A 209 -13.56 17.56 10.06
C ASP A 209 -15.01 17.69 9.55
N LYS A 210 -15.75 18.60 10.18
CA LYS A 210 -17.16 18.87 9.85
C LYS A 210 -17.35 19.36 8.40
N LEU A 211 -16.36 20.06 7.83
CA LEU A 211 -16.47 20.56 6.46
C LEU A 211 -16.39 19.41 5.46
N GLU A 212 -15.44 18.49 5.66
CA GLU A 212 -15.34 17.28 4.84
C GLU A 212 -16.57 16.37 5.02
N ALA A 213 -17.05 16.20 6.26
CA ALA A 213 -18.27 15.44 6.54
C ALA A 213 -19.48 16.01 5.78
N THR A 214 -19.64 17.34 5.78
CA THR A 214 -20.70 18.05 5.06
C THR A 214 -20.63 17.80 3.55
N ARG A 215 -19.43 17.88 2.96
CA ARG A 215 -19.21 17.60 1.52
C ARG A 215 -19.59 16.18 1.13
N LEU A 216 -19.48 15.24 2.05
CA LEU A 216 -19.80 13.82 1.86
C LEU A 216 -21.24 13.47 2.24
N GLY A 217 -22.01 14.42 2.80
CA GLY A 217 -23.37 14.18 3.27
C GLY A 217 -23.45 13.20 4.44
N ILE A 218 -22.45 13.19 5.33
CA ILE A 218 -22.39 12.33 6.52
C ILE A 218 -22.11 13.16 7.78
N SER A 219 -22.50 12.64 8.93
CA SER A 219 -22.34 13.25 10.25
C SER A 219 -21.64 12.32 11.24
N LEU A 220 -21.04 12.90 12.28
CA LEU A 220 -20.43 12.11 13.36
C LEU A 220 -21.49 11.23 14.02
N GLY A 221 -21.19 9.94 14.16
CA GLY A 221 -22.11 8.95 14.71
C GLY A 221 -23.02 8.28 13.69
N ASP A 222 -23.03 8.71 12.42
CA ASP A 222 -23.80 8.04 11.37
C ASP A 222 -23.31 6.61 11.16
N ASN A 223 -24.25 5.72 10.81
CA ASN A 223 -23.88 4.40 10.30
C ASN A 223 -23.55 4.52 8.81
N VAL A 224 -22.30 4.24 8.46
CA VAL A 224 -21.76 4.43 7.10
C VAL A 224 -21.13 3.16 6.56
N GLN A 225 -20.92 3.14 5.25
CA GLN A 225 -20.19 2.12 4.51
C GLN A 225 -18.91 2.73 3.95
N VAL A 226 -17.78 2.07 4.19
CA VAL A 226 -16.48 2.41 3.60
C VAL A 226 -15.99 1.25 2.76
N ALA A 227 -15.61 1.52 1.51
CA ALA A 227 -14.99 0.53 0.64
C ALA A 227 -13.88 1.15 -0.20
N PRO A 228 -12.87 0.35 -0.58
CA PRO A 228 -11.84 0.77 -1.52
C PRO A 228 -12.43 1.11 -2.89
N GLU A 229 -11.73 1.96 -3.64
CA GLU A 229 -12.08 2.34 -5.01
C GLU A 229 -11.43 1.44 -6.06
N ASP A 230 -10.55 0.51 -5.74
CA ASP A 230 -9.90 -0.35 -6.75
C ASP A 230 -10.53 -1.74 -6.79
N SER A 231 -10.35 -2.50 -5.71
CA SER A 231 -10.63 -3.91 -5.56
C SER A 231 -11.41 -4.19 -4.28
N GLY A 232 -12.36 -5.13 -4.30
CA GLY A 232 -13.19 -5.41 -3.13
C GLY A 232 -14.30 -4.38 -2.87
N ARG A 233 -14.64 -3.55 -3.88
CA ARG A 233 -15.69 -2.50 -3.78
C ARG A 233 -17.05 -3.02 -3.30
N ASN A 234 -17.34 -4.30 -3.58
CA ASN A 234 -18.60 -4.97 -3.22
C ASN A 234 -18.66 -5.45 -1.76
N TYR A 235 -17.61 -5.21 -0.95
CA TYR A 235 -17.51 -5.60 0.46
C TYR A 235 -17.23 -4.40 1.34
N PRO A 236 -18.17 -3.43 1.39
CA PRO A 236 -18.00 -2.30 2.27
C PRO A 236 -17.94 -2.76 3.73
N THR A 237 -17.02 -2.18 4.49
CA THR A 237 -17.10 -2.24 5.94
C THR A 237 -18.18 -1.28 6.41
N THR A 238 -19.18 -1.80 7.13
CA THR A 238 -20.29 -1.01 7.68
C THR A 238 -20.06 -0.80 9.17
N GLY A 239 -20.20 0.44 9.64
CA GLY A 239 -20.04 0.76 11.06
C GLY A 239 -20.35 2.21 11.38
N LYS A 240 -20.27 2.54 12.66
CA LYS A 240 -20.52 3.88 13.17
C LYS A 240 -19.32 4.78 12.91
N LEU A 241 -19.51 5.91 12.24
CA LEU A 241 -18.47 6.90 12.00
C LEU A 241 -18.07 7.61 13.29
N VAL A 242 -16.82 7.45 13.73
CA VAL A 242 -16.32 8.04 14.99
C VAL A 242 -15.21 9.06 14.81
N ALA A 243 -14.51 9.05 13.67
CA ALA A 243 -13.55 10.08 13.32
C ALA A 243 -13.43 10.20 11.79
N LEU A 244 -13.10 11.41 11.32
CA LEU A 244 -12.95 11.73 9.91
C LEU A 244 -12.06 12.96 9.76
N ASN A 245 -11.00 12.87 8.96
CA ASN A 245 -10.27 14.04 8.49
C ASN A 245 -9.90 13.87 7.01
N ARG A 246 -8.94 14.64 6.50
CA ARG A 246 -8.50 14.59 5.09
C ARG A 246 -7.61 13.39 4.74
N GLU A 247 -7.14 12.65 5.74
CA GLU A 247 -6.26 11.48 5.58
C GLU A 247 -6.94 10.17 6.00
N GLU A 248 -7.85 10.20 6.98
CA GLU A 248 -8.31 9.02 7.69
C GLU A 248 -9.82 9.04 7.98
N ILE A 249 -10.46 7.87 7.87
CA ILE A 249 -11.84 7.57 8.27
C ILE A 249 -11.78 6.48 9.34
N VAL A 250 -12.50 6.64 10.45
CA VAL A 250 -12.54 5.64 11.52
C VAL A 250 -13.97 5.21 11.81
N LEU A 251 -14.20 3.89 11.71
CA LEU A 251 -15.47 3.26 12.04
C LEU A 251 -15.36 2.41 13.30
N GLU A 252 -16.37 2.50 14.16
CA GLU A 252 -16.66 1.49 15.18
C GLU A 252 -17.42 0.32 14.56
N VAL A 253 -16.86 -0.89 14.65
CA VAL A 253 -17.42 -2.13 14.07
C VAL A 253 -17.45 -3.22 15.14
N ASN A 254 -18.60 -3.91 15.27
CA ASN A 254 -18.72 -5.05 16.18
C ASN A 254 -18.16 -6.32 15.51
N GLY A 255 -17.02 -6.80 16.00
CA GLY A 255 -16.50 -8.12 15.67
C GLY A 255 -17.05 -9.21 16.59
N SER A 256 -16.73 -10.47 16.29
CA SER A 256 -17.18 -11.63 17.09
C SER A 256 -16.64 -11.65 18.53
N LYS A 257 -15.55 -10.94 18.79
CA LYS A 257 -14.90 -10.82 20.11
C LYS A 257 -15.14 -9.48 20.80
N GLY A 258 -15.79 -8.53 20.13
CA GLY A 258 -16.08 -7.21 20.67
C GLY A 258 -15.88 -6.07 19.66
N LEU A 259 -15.95 -4.85 20.18
CA LEU A 259 -15.89 -3.62 19.39
C LEU A 259 -14.45 -3.32 18.93
N VAL A 260 -14.26 -3.16 17.62
CA VAL A 260 -13.00 -2.74 17.01
C VAL A 260 -13.15 -1.40 16.32
N ARG A 261 -12.03 -0.68 16.15
CA ARG A 261 -11.96 0.51 15.30
C ARG A 261 -11.26 0.16 14.01
N CYS A 262 -11.97 0.30 12.90
CA CYS A 262 -11.43 0.10 11.57
C CYS A 262 -11.03 1.45 10.99
N HIS A 263 -9.77 1.57 10.60
CA HIS A 263 -9.16 2.80 10.10
C HIS A 263 -8.92 2.65 8.59
N PHE A 264 -9.39 3.62 7.81
CA PHE A 264 -9.30 3.62 6.35
C PHE A 264 -8.66 4.93 5.86
N PRO A 265 -7.76 4.90 4.86
CA PRO A 265 -7.27 6.12 4.26
C PRO A 265 -8.41 6.81 3.49
N ARG A 266 -8.36 8.14 3.37
CA ARG A 266 -9.33 8.90 2.56
C ARG A 266 -9.13 8.74 1.06
N LEU A 267 -7.87 8.66 0.63
CA LEU A 267 -7.53 8.51 -0.78
C LEU A 267 -7.74 7.06 -1.20
N SER A 268 -8.39 6.87 -2.35
CA SER A 268 -8.76 5.55 -2.91
C SER A 268 -9.78 4.75 -2.11
N PHE A 269 -10.55 5.41 -1.24
CA PHE A 269 -11.70 4.83 -0.55
C PHE A 269 -12.88 5.79 -0.59
N PHE A 270 -14.07 5.26 -0.81
CA PHE A 270 -15.30 6.02 -0.66
C PHE A 270 -15.95 5.75 0.69
N VAL A 271 -16.72 6.73 1.17
CA VAL A 271 -17.61 6.60 2.32
C VAL A 271 -18.99 7.09 1.92
N ARG A 272 -20.03 6.38 2.36
CA ARG A 272 -21.43 6.75 2.11
C ARG A 272 -22.35 6.35 3.27
N PRO A 273 -23.51 6.97 3.44
CA PRO A 273 -24.52 6.48 4.38
C PRO A 273 -24.86 5.00 4.13
N ALA A 274 -25.03 4.21 5.20
CA ALA A 274 -25.40 2.80 5.08
C ALA A 274 -26.85 2.60 4.59
N THR A 275 -27.71 3.59 4.81
CA THR A 275 -29.10 3.66 4.32
C THR A 275 -29.20 4.67 3.19
N GLY A 276 -28.81 4.27 1.98
CA GLY A 276 -28.96 5.03 0.74
C GLY A 276 -28.94 4.06 -0.44
N ASN A 277 -29.81 4.31 -1.43
CA ASN A 277 -30.06 3.43 -2.58
C ASN A 277 -28.75 2.89 -3.22
N LYS A 278 -28.82 1.64 -3.71
CA LYS A 278 -27.85 1.11 -4.67
C LYS A 278 -27.68 2.13 -5.82
N LEU A 279 -26.44 2.25 -6.30
CA LEU A 279 -26.08 3.03 -7.49
C LEU A 279 -27.03 2.72 -8.65
#